data_AF-A0A2N3DJV8-F1
#
_entry.id   AF-A0A2N3DJV8-F1
#
_cell.length_a   1.000
_cell.length_b   1.000
_cell.length_c   1.000
_cell.angle_alpha   90.00
_cell.angle_beta   90.00
_cell.angle_gamma   90.00
#
_symmetry.space_group_name_H-M   'P 1'
#
loop_
_entity.id
_entity.type
_entity.pdbx_description
1 polymer ?
#
loop_
_entity_poly.entity_id
_entity_poly.type
_entity_poly.pdbx_seq_one_letter_code
_entity_poly.pdbx_strand_id
1 'polypeptide(L)'
;PPEIPIPPIAEVQQALAGAAEAVSGTQGANLKQRLRTGTVVTTDDRNWELLYSSSAKRFSQSRAIAIEMESATIAAQGYRFRVPYGTLLCVSDKPLHGEIKLPGQANQFYEEAIAAHLQMGIVACKRLRDEGDRLHSRKLRAFNEPPFR
;
A
#
# COMPACT_ATOMS: atom_id res chain seq x y z
N PRO A 1 -15.24 12.87 -4.81
CA PRO A 1 -16.20 12.39 -3.78
C PRO A 1 -15.74 11.01 -3.26
N PRO A 2 -15.98 10.65 -1.98
CA PRO A 2 -15.55 9.37 -1.41
C PRO A 2 -16.11 8.12 -2.11
N GLU A 3 -17.23 8.25 -2.80
CA GLU A 3 -17.89 7.18 -3.55
C GLU A 3 -17.23 6.87 -4.91
N ILE A 4 -16.29 7.71 -5.37
CA ILE A 4 -15.56 7.48 -6.62
C ILE A 4 -14.52 6.37 -6.40
N PRO A 5 -14.57 5.27 -7.17
CA PRO A 5 -13.65 4.15 -6.98
C PRO A 5 -12.24 4.54 -7.41
N ILE A 6 -11.26 4.26 -6.55
CA ILE A 6 -9.83 4.36 -6.87
C ILE A 6 -9.31 2.94 -7.18
N PRO A 7 -9.13 2.56 -8.45
CA PRO A 7 -8.76 1.19 -8.82
C PRO A 7 -7.28 0.91 -8.54
N PRO A 8 -6.87 -0.34 -8.30
CA PRO A 8 -5.46 -0.69 -8.34
C PRO A 8 -4.91 -0.67 -9.78
N ILE A 9 -3.64 -0.29 -9.94
CA ILE A 9 -2.93 -0.37 -11.23
C ILE A 9 -2.25 -1.74 -11.32
N ALA A 10 -2.81 -2.64 -12.13
CA ALA A 10 -2.37 -4.04 -12.23
C ALA A 10 -0.84 -4.18 -12.43
N GLU A 11 -0.26 -3.34 -13.28
CA GLU A 11 1.18 -3.32 -13.58
C GLU A 11 2.00 -3.00 -12.33
N VAL A 12 1.57 -2.01 -11.54
CA VAL A 12 2.20 -1.64 -10.27
C VAL A 12 2.01 -2.75 -9.23
N GLN A 13 0.82 -3.35 -9.15
CA GLN A 13 0.55 -4.45 -8.21
C GLN A 13 1.44 -5.67 -8.48
N GLN A 14 1.61 -6.05 -9.74
CA GLN A 14 2.47 -7.16 -10.15
C GLN A 14 3.94 -6.86 -9.85
N ALA A 15 4.39 -5.62 -10.08
CA ALA A 15 5.76 -5.23 -9.75
C ALA A 15 6.03 -5.26 -8.24
N LEU A 16 5.09 -4.77 -7.42
CA LEU A 16 5.18 -4.84 -5.96
C LEU A 16 5.21 -6.28 -5.46
N ALA A 17 4.32 -7.14 -5.97
CA ALA A 17 4.29 -8.56 -5.62
C ALA A 17 5.59 -9.28 -6.00
N GLY A 18 6.06 -9.10 -7.24
CA GLY A 18 7.31 -9.70 -7.71
C GLY A 18 8.55 -9.14 -6.98
N ALA A 19 8.51 -7.89 -6.52
CA ALA A 19 9.57 -7.34 -5.68
C ALA A 19 9.58 -7.95 -4.28
N ALA A 20 8.40 -8.14 -3.68
CA ALA A 20 8.26 -8.83 -2.40
C ALA A 20 8.79 -10.27 -2.48
N GLU A 21 8.48 -10.99 -3.55
CA GLU A 21 9.03 -12.35 -3.79
C GLU A 21 10.55 -12.34 -3.91
N ALA A 22 11.10 -11.44 -4.73
CA ALA A 22 12.54 -11.37 -4.98
C ALA A 22 13.35 -11.01 -3.73
N VAL A 23 12.86 -10.08 -2.91
CA VAL A 23 13.59 -9.61 -1.72
C VAL A 23 13.38 -10.53 -0.52
N SER A 24 12.18 -11.10 -0.36
CA SER A 24 11.91 -12.02 0.76
C SER A 24 12.48 -13.42 0.54
N GLY A 25 12.83 -13.80 -0.70
CA GLY A 25 13.23 -15.16 -1.07
C GLY A 25 12.09 -16.18 -0.97
N THR A 26 10.85 -15.74 -0.76
CA THR A 26 9.66 -16.60 -0.63
C THR A 26 8.74 -16.40 -1.81
N GLN A 27 8.10 -17.49 -2.28
CA GLN A 27 7.20 -17.47 -3.44
C GLN A 27 5.87 -18.15 -3.11
N GLY A 28 4.84 -17.86 -3.92
CA GLY A 28 3.56 -18.57 -3.90
C GLY A 28 2.89 -18.54 -2.52
N ALA A 29 2.52 -19.71 -1.99
CA ALA A 29 1.83 -19.81 -0.71
C ALA A 29 2.67 -19.32 0.49
N ASN A 30 4.00 -19.44 0.42
CA ASN A 30 4.89 -19.01 1.51
C ASN A 30 4.95 -17.48 1.62
N LEU A 31 4.87 -16.76 0.49
CA LEU A 31 4.79 -15.30 0.51
C LEU A 31 3.54 -14.81 1.26
N LYS A 32 2.41 -15.52 1.15
CA LYS A 32 1.15 -15.15 1.82
C LYS A 32 1.24 -15.14 3.35
N GLN A 33 2.24 -15.80 3.94
CA GLN A 33 2.48 -15.74 5.38
C GLN A 33 3.06 -14.39 5.82
N ARG A 34 3.74 -13.67 4.91
CA ARG A 34 4.38 -12.37 5.20
C ARG A 34 3.71 -11.20 4.49
N LEU A 35 3.06 -11.43 3.35
CA LEU A 35 2.37 -10.42 2.56
C LEU A 35 0.86 -10.65 2.60
N ARG A 36 0.12 -9.60 2.98
CA ARG A 36 -1.34 -9.58 2.94
C ARG A 36 -1.82 -8.49 1.98
N THR A 37 -2.60 -8.89 0.97
CA THR A 37 -3.30 -7.96 0.07
C THR A 37 -4.72 -7.72 0.57
N GLY A 38 -5.16 -6.47 0.59
CA GLY A 38 -6.49 -6.10 1.05
C GLY A 38 -6.67 -4.59 1.19
N THR A 39 -7.78 -4.18 1.78
CA THR A 39 -8.15 -2.77 1.96
C THR A 39 -7.32 -2.11 3.06
N VAL A 40 -6.72 -0.96 2.75
CA VAL A 40 -6.07 -0.07 3.72
C VAL A 40 -7.01 1.07 4.07
N VAL A 41 -7.12 1.39 5.36
CA VAL A 41 -7.81 2.59 5.83
C VAL A 41 -6.78 3.71 5.95
N THR A 42 -7.06 4.85 5.32
CA THR A 42 -6.30 6.08 5.52
C THR A 42 -7.13 7.03 6.39
N THR A 43 -6.54 7.54 7.46
CA THR A 43 -7.18 8.47 8.41
C THR A 43 -6.34 9.74 8.59
N ASP A 44 -6.98 10.85 8.93
CA ASP A 44 -6.32 12.08 9.39
C ASP A 44 -6.25 12.19 10.92
N ASP A 45 -6.98 11.33 11.64
CA ASP A 45 -6.89 11.19 13.09
C ASP A 45 -5.80 10.20 13.51
N ARG A 46 -4.67 10.73 14.02
CA ARG A 46 -3.56 9.91 14.54
C ARG A 46 -3.92 9.12 15.79
N ASN A 47 -4.89 9.60 16.58
CA ASN A 47 -5.35 8.98 17.82
C ASN A 47 -6.69 8.23 17.62
N TRP A 48 -6.92 7.71 16.41
CA TRP A 48 -8.13 6.98 16.04
C TRP A 48 -8.49 5.85 17.01
N GLU A 49 -7.50 5.30 17.73
CA GLU A 49 -7.66 4.27 18.75
C GLU A 49 -8.63 4.73 19.86
N LEU A 50 -8.61 6.01 20.23
CA LEU A 50 -9.49 6.60 21.24
C LEU A 50 -10.97 6.55 20.83
N LEU A 51 -11.26 6.46 19.52
CA LEU A 51 -12.59 6.44 18.93
C LEU A 51 -12.85 5.12 18.17
N TYR A 52 -12.17 4.04 18.53
CA TYR A 52 -12.28 2.76 17.82
C TYR A 52 -13.73 2.27 17.67
N SER A 53 -14.57 2.41 18.70
CA SER A 53 -15.99 2.00 18.66
C SER A 53 -16.77 2.65 17.51
N SER A 54 -16.46 3.91 17.19
CA SER A 54 -17.06 4.66 16.08
C SER A 54 -16.54 4.18 14.71
N SER A 55 -15.30 3.70 14.65
CA SER A 55 -14.64 3.24 13.41
C SER A 55 -14.86 1.75 13.11
N ALA A 56 -15.13 0.93 14.12
CA ALA A 56 -15.20 -0.53 14.05
C ALA A 56 -16.16 -1.03 12.96
N LYS A 57 -17.34 -0.40 12.83
CA LYS A 57 -18.32 -0.75 11.80
C LYS A 57 -17.75 -0.56 10.38
N ARG A 58 -17.08 0.56 10.13
CA ARG A 58 -16.47 0.86 8.81
C ARG A 58 -15.28 -0.03 8.51
N PHE A 59 -14.44 -0.34 9.52
CA PHE A 59 -13.32 -1.27 9.35
C PHE A 59 -13.82 -2.66 8.97
N SER A 60 -14.85 -3.15 9.67
CA SER A 60 -15.48 -4.42 9.34
C SER A 60 -16.08 -4.41 7.93
N GLN A 61 -16.92 -3.43 7.60
CA GLN A 61 -17.59 -3.34 6.29
C GLN A 61 -16.61 -3.27 5.11
N SER A 62 -15.52 -2.52 5.26
CA SER A 62 -14.47 -2.37 4.22
C SER A 62 -13.48 -3.54 4.16
N ARG A 63 -13.57 -4.49 5.11
CA ARG A 63 -12.61 -5.59 5.28
C ARG A 63 -11.18 -5.05 5.45
N ALA A 64 -11.04 -4.00 6.25
CA ALA A 64 -9.76 -3.33 6.52
C ALA A 64 -8.72 -4.33 7.06
N ILE A 65 -7.52 -4.29 6.48
CA ILE A 65 -6.38 -5.13 6.90
C ILE A 65 -5.26 -4.32 7.56
N ALA A 66 -5.22 -3.01 7.33
CA ALA A 66 -4.23 -2.08 7.87
C ALA A 66 -4.82 -0.68 7.94
N ILE A 67 -4.21 0.18 8.76
CA ILE A 67 -4.54 1.61 8.89
C ILE A 67 -3.26 2.44 8.88
N GLU A 68 -3.30 3.59 8.20
CA GLU A 68 -2.21 4.57 8.10
C GLU A 68 -2.78 5.95 7.69
N MET A 69 -1.95 6.91 7.25
CA MET A 69 -2.37 8.32 7.08
C MET A 69 -2.09 8.94 5.70
N GLU A 70 -1.55 8.19 4.73
CA GLU A 70 -1.08 8.72 3.45
C GLU A 70 -1.61 7.96 2.21
N SER A 71 -1.89 6.67 2.30
CA SER A 71 -1.97 5.77 1.14
C SER A 71 -3.13 6.07 0.21
N ALA A 72 -4.34 6.29 0.74
CA ALA A 72 -5.49 6.68 -0.07
C ALA A 72 -5.28 8.07 -0.67
N THR A 73 -4.61 8.99 0.03
CA THR A 73 -4.30 10.33 -0.48
C THR A 73 -3.33 10.24 -1.66
N ILE A 74 -2.25 9.48 -1.54
CA ILE A 74 -1.28 9.25 -2.63
C ILE A 74 -1.95 8.56 -3.82
N ALA A 75 -2.74 7.51 -3.58
CA ALA A 75 -3.45 6.80 -4.65
C ALA A 75 -4.48 7.70 -5.35
N ALA A 76 -5.26 8.48 -4.59
CA ALA A 76 -6.23 9.43 -5.16
C ALA A 76 -5.56 10.53 -5.98
N GLN A 77 -4.39 11.02 -5.55
CA GLN A 77 -3.61 12.00 -6.31
C GLN A 77 -3.03 11.39 -7.59
N GLY A 78 -2.50 10.16 -7.51
CA GLY A 78 -2.05 9.44 -8.70
C GLY A 78 -3.19 9.23 -9.71
N TYR A 79 -4.37 8.85 -9.22
CA TYR A 79 -5.58 8.75 -10.03
C TYR A 79 -5.96 10.10 -10.68
N ARG A 80 -5.99 11.17 -9.88
CA ARG A 80 -6.33 12.53 -10.34
C ARG A 80 -5.33 13.07 -11.36
N PHE A 81 -4.05 12.73 -11.27
CA PHE A 81 -3.01 13.26 -12.14
C PHE A 81 -2.47 12.26 -13.16
N ARG A 82 -3.13 11.12 -13.33
CA ARG A 82 -2.76 10.09 -14.31
C ARG A 82 -1.35 9.53 -14.10
N VAL A 83 -0.89 9.49 -12.86
CA VAL A 83 0.38 8.91 -12.46
C VAL A 83 0.13 7.52 -11.88
N PRO A 84 0.68 6.43 -12.47
CA PRO A 84 0.56 5.10 -11.90
C PRO A 84 0.99 5.04 -10.43
N TYR A 85 0.16 4.45 -9.57
CA TYR A 85 0.34 4.42 -8.12
C TYR A 85 0.23 3.00 -7.56
N GLY A 86 0.81 2.83 -6.37
CA GLY A 86 0.70 1.61 -5.58
C GLY A 86 1.21 1.84 -4.17
N THR A 87 0.77 0.98 -3.26
CA THR A 87 1.09 1.04 -1.84
C THR A 87 1.61 -0.31 -1.39
N LEU A 88 2.75 -0.30 -0.70
CA LEU A 88 3.29 -1.45 0.03
C LEU A 88 3.67 -0.95 1.41
N LEU A 89 3.01 -1.45 2.45
CA LEU A 89 3.21 -1.05 3.84
C LEU A 89 3.90 -2.17 4.61
N CYS A 90 4.67 -1.79 5.62
CA CYS A 90 5.20 -2.71 6.62
C CYS A 90 4.47 -2.49 7.93
N VAL A 91 3.94 -3.56 8.52
CA VAL A 91 3.27 -3.49 9.83
C VAL A 91 4.32 -3.15 10.89
N SER A 92 4.15 -2.02 11.56
CA SER A 92 5.01 -1.58 12.67
C SER A 92 4.54 -2.06 14.03
N ASP A 93 3.23 -2.24 14.19
CA ASP A 93 2.53 -2.42 15.46
C ASP A 93 1.10 -2.94 15.22
N LYS A 94 0.41 -3.39 16.27
CA LYS A 94 -0.94 -3.97 16.19
C LYS A 94 -1.86 -3.38 17.28
N PRO A 95 -2.40 -2.17 17.07
CA PRO A 95 -3.14 -1.46 18.12
C PRO A 95 -4.32 -2.23 18.73
N LEU A 96 -5.07 -2.97 17.91
CA LEU A 96 -6.22 -3.76 18.37
C LEU A 96 -5.85 -5.05 19.14
N HIS A 97 -4.57 -5.35 19.28
CA HIS A 97 -4.07 -6.57 19.94
C HIS A 97 -3.15 -6.26 21.13
N GLY A 98 -3.16 -5.02 21.63
CA GLY A 98 -2.35 -4.62 22.78
C GLY A 98 -0.86 -4.37 22.48
N GLU A 99 -0.44 -4.49 21.21
CA GLU A 99 0.92 -4.20 20.76
C GLU A 99 0.99 -2.80 20.14
N ILE A 100 0.64 -1.76 20.91
CA ILE A 100 0.81 -0.37 20.46
C ILE A 100 2.28 -0.02 20.62
N LYS A 101 2.95 0.39 19.54
CA LYS A 101 4.35 0.81 19.64
C LYS A 101 4.46 2.10 20.46
N LEU A 102 5.20 2.03 21.56
CA LEU A 102 5.73 3.20 22.24
C LEU A 102 7.06 3.62 21.60
N PRO A 103 7.40 4.91 21.56
CA PRO A 103 8.69 5.37 21.04
C PRO A 103 9.86 4.66 21.75
N GLY A 104 10.72 3.96 20.98
CA GLY A 104 11.96 3.38 21.50
C GLY A 104 12.01 1.84 21.65
N GLN A 105 11.00 1.08 21.24
CA GLN A 105 11.03 -0.40 21.32
C GLN A 105 11.25 -1.12 19.98
N ALA A 106 12.26 -2.00 19.99
CA ALA A 106 12.73 -3.00 19.02
C ALA A 106 13.64 -2.52 17.87
N ASN A 107 14.96 -2.73 18.03
CA ASN A 107 16.02 -2.10 17.22
C ASN A 107 16.79 -3.01 16.24
N GLN A 108 16.38 -4.25 15.98
CA GLN A 108 17.09 -5.11 15.00
C GLN A 108 16.16 -5.73 13.97
N PHE A 109 15.11 -6.45 14.41
CA PHE A 109 14.08 -6.97 13.50
C PHE A 109 13.38 -5.83 12.72
N TYR A 110 13.19 -4.68 13.38
CA TYR A 110 12.60 -3.50 12.74
C TYR A 110 13.55 -2.89 11.70
N GLU A 111 14.85 -2.81 11.97
CA GLU A 111 15.83 -2.28 11.01
C GLU A 111 15.98 -3.20 9.79
N GLU A 112 16.05 -4.51 9.99
CA GLU A 112 16.05 -5.50 8.90
C GLU A 112 14.77 -5.43 8.06
N ALA A 113 13.61 -5.29 8.72
CA ALA A 113 12.32 -5.13 8.04
C ALA A 113 12.26 -3.82 7.24
N ILE A 114 12.76 -2.70 7.77
CA ILE A 114 12.86 -1.42 7.06
C ILE A 114 13.76 -1.55 5.84
N ALA A 115 14.96 -2.12 6.00
CA ALA A 115 15.90 -2.29 4.91
C ALA A 115 15.31 -3.17 3.79
N ALA A 116 14.68 -4.30 4.17
CA ALA A 116 13.99 -5.17 3.22
C ALA A 116 12.80 -4.46 2.54
N HIS A 117 12.02 -3.67 3.27
CA HIS A 117 10.86 -2.95 2.74
C HIS A 117 11.29 -1.88 1.74
N LEU A 118 12.32 -1.09 2.04
CA LEU A 118 12.90 -0.13 1.10
C LEU A 118 13.43 -0.85 -0.15
N GLN A 119 14.12 -1.98 0.04
CA GLN A 119 14.64 -2.75 -1.08
C GLN A 119 13.53 -3.30 -1.98
N MET A 120 12.38 -3.73 -1.42
CA MET A 120 11.20 -4.10 -2.20
C MET A 120 10.70 -2.92 -3.03
N GLY A 121 10.66 -1.71 -2.48
CA GLY A 121 10.31 -0.50 -3.22
C GLY A 121 11.25 -0.24 -4.40
N ILE A 122 12.57 -0.31 -4.17
CA ILE A 122 13.59 -0.11 -5.21
C ILE A 122 13.46 -1.17 -6.32
N VAL A 123 13.29 -2.44 -5.95
CA VAL A 123 13.13 -3.54 -6.92
C VAL A 123 11.84 -3.38 -7.71
N ALA A 124 10.74 -2.93 -7.09
CA ALA A 124 9.50 -2.65 -7.79
C ALA A 124 9.68 -1.51 -8.81
N CYS A 125 10.34 -0.41 -8.43
CA CYS A 125 10.67 0.67 -9.35
C CYS A 125 11.53 0.18 -10.53
N LYS A 126 12.52 -0.68 -10.27
CA LYS A 126 13.34 -1.29 -11.33
C LYS A 126 12.47 -2.12 -12.29
N ARG A 127 11.60 -2.98 -11.76
CA ARG A 127 10.66 -3.79 -12.56
C ARG A 127 9.76 -2.91 -13.42
N LEU A 128 9.18 -1.86 -12.85
CA LEU A 128 8.29 -0.93 -13.56
C LEU A 128 9.03 -0.13 -14.63
N ARG A 129 10.30 0.22 -14.40
CA ARG A 129 11.15 0.84 -15.42
C ARG A 129 11.39 -0.10 -16.58
N ASP A 130 11.67 -1.37 -16.30
CA ASP A 130 11.97 -2.38 -17.32
C ASP A 130 10.71 -2.77 -18.14
N GLU A 131 9.50 -2.48 -17.65
CA GLU A 131 8.24 -2.58 -18.43
C GLU A 131 8.13 -1.54 -19.56
N GLY A 132 8.85 -0.42 -19.47
CA GLY A 132 8.78 0.67 -20.44
C GLY A 132 7.37 1.26 -20.56
N ASP A 133 6.86 1.36 -21.79
CA ASP A 133 5.52 1.93 -22.05
C ASP A 133 4.38 1.12 -21.43
N ARG A 134 4.60 -0.18 -21.13
CA ARG A 134 3.59 -1.04 -20.50
C ARG A 134 3.20 -0.56 -19.11
N LEU A 135 4.03 0.24 -18.44
CA LEU A 135 3.69 0.88 -17.18
C LEU A 135 2.43 1.76 -17.28
N HIS A 136 2.24 2.44 -18.42
CA HIS A 136 1.10 3.34 -18.62
C HIS A 136 -0.01 2.62 -19.36
N SER A 137 -1.11 2.36 -18.65
CA SER A 137 -2.31 1.76 -19.22
C SER A 137 -3.44 2.79 -19.36
N ARG A 138 -4.54 2.39 -20.02
CA ARG A 138 -5.71 3.26 -20.22
C ARG A 138 -6.58 3.43 -18.96
N LYS A 139 -6.23 2.80 -17.83
CA LYS A 139 -7.03 2.79 -16.59
C LYS A 139 -7.29 4.19 -15.99
N LEU A 140 -6.42 5.15 -16.30
CA LEU A 140 -6.50 6.51 -15.76
C LEU A 140 -7.00 7.55 -16.77
N ARG A 141 -7.33 7.16 -18.01
CA ARG A 141 -7.78 8.10 -19.04
C ARG A 141 -9.22 8.53 -18.80
N ALA A 142 -9.49 9.83 -18.89
CA ALA A 142 -10.83 10.41 -18.98
C ALA A 142 -11.31 10.50 -20.42
N PHE A 143 -12.61 10.79 -20.59
CA PHE A 143 -13.22 11.02 -21.90
C PHE A 143 -12.57 12.19 -22.67
N ASN A 144 -12.15 13.22 -21.96
CA ASN A 144 -11.49 14.42 -22.49
C ASN A 144 -9.99 14.45 -22.19
N GLU A 145 -9.34 13.28 -22.13
CA GLU A 145 -7.92 13.18 -21.79
C GLU A 145 -7.06 13.99 -22.79
N PRO A 146 -6.14 14.86 -22.31
CA PRO A 146 -5.21 15.58 -23.17
C PRO A 146 -4.36 14.65 -24.03
N PRO A 147 -3.88 15.11 -25.21
CA PRO A 147 -2.99 14.31 -26.06
C PRO A 147 -1.62 14.02 -25.43
N PHE A 148 -1.13 14.90 -24.55
CA PHE A 148 0.15 14.76 -23.87
C PHE A 148 0.03 13.95 -22.59
N ARG A 149 1.08 13.19 -22.29
CA ARG A 149 1.34 12.56 -21.01
C ARG A 149 2.25 13.44 -20.18
#